data_AF-A0AAV9NYN1-F1
#
_entry.id   AF-A0AAV9NYN1-F1
#
_cell.length_a   1.000
_cell.length_b   1.000
_cell.length_c   1.000
_cell.angle_alpha   90.00
_cell.angle_beta   90.00
_cell.angle_gamma   90.00
#
_symmetry.space_group_name_H-M   'P 1'
#
loop_
_entity.id
_entity.type
_entity.pdbx_description
1 polymer ?
#
loop_
_entity_poly.entity_id
_entity_poly.type
_entity_poly.pdbx_seq_one_letter_code
_entity_poly.pdbx_strand_id
1 'polypeptide(L)'
;MYSEKTWNSWVLIPLWIAHLTFLLIFIGVLAVSMMEYAGDHEGQNNGTLTAFMVFFFIALIMSPLEMVLQSYRMLQPWLYLSFQVYKLVIAIIFTIVEIIEYTNQDWTSIAGWIRILMISLIAVTVVVGATFVPSVVYGAIVVHRRRKSPDYDYVKERNSEYEMAVESRRPRTTLASGGLR
;
A
#
# COMPACT_ATOMS: atom_id res chain seq x y z
N MET A 1 -16.96 16.38 -9.65
CA MET A 1 -15.95 16.24 -10.73
C MET A 1 -14.61 16.68 -10.14
N TYR A 2 -13.61 15.80 -10.05
CA TYR A 2 -12.32 16.13 -9.43
C TYR A 2 -11.52 17.06 -10.37
N SER A 3 -10.95 18.14 -9.84
CA SER A 3 -10.09 19.07 -10.58
C SER A 3 -8.94 18.30 -11.25
N GLU A 4 -8.83 18.41 -12.57
CA GLU A 4 -7.90 17.65 -13.41
C GLU A 4 -6.40 17.89 -13.09
N LYS A 5 -6.08 18.84 -12.18
CA LYS A 5 -4.70 19.29 -11.91
C LYS A 5 -4.07 18.76 -10.61
N THR A 6 -4.74 17.90 -9.83
CA THR A 6 -4.16 17.42 -8.56
C THR A 6 -3.00 16.44 -8.74
N TRP A 7 -3.00 15.68 -9.84
CA TRP A 7 -2.02 14.62 -10.08
C TRP A 7 -1.13 14.96 -11.28
N ASN A 8 0.18 14.71 -11.14
CA ASN A 8 1.12 14.78 -12.25
C ASN A 8 1.49 13.35 -12.67
N SER A 9 0.86 12.86 -13.73
CA SER A 9 1.10 11.52 -14.27
C SER A 9 2.57 11.29 -14.65
N TRP A 10 3.31 12.33 -15.04
CA TRP A 10 4.73 12.23 -15.36
C TRP A 10 5.61 11.83 -14.18
N VAL A 11 5.17 12.07 -12.94
CA VAL A 11 5.89 11.65 -11.73
C VAL A 11 5.47 10.24 -11.31
N LEU A 12 4.19 9.90 -11.44
CA LEU A 12 3.65 8.61 -11.02
C LEU A 12 4.10 7.45 -11.90
N ILE A 13 4.12 7.64 -13.22
CA ILE A 13 4.51 6.59 -14.17
C ILE A 13 5.90 6.01 -13.90
N PRO A 14 6.99 6.81 -13.79
CA PRO A 14 8.32 6.26 -13.51
C PRO A 14 8.40 5.60 -12.13
N LEU A 15 7.68 6.12 -11.13
CA LEU A 15 7.61 5.50 -9.80
C LEU A 15 6.97 4.11 -9.87
N TRP A 16 5.85 3.98 -10.58
CA TRP A 16 5.21 2.68 -10.74
C TRP A 16 6.04 1.69 -11.56
N ILE A 17 6.73 2.15 -12.60
CA ILE A 17 7.65 1.30 -13.36
C ILE A 17 8.74 0.76 -12.43
N ALA A 18 9.37 1.63 -11.63
CA ALA A 18 10.35 1.22 -10.65
C ALA A 18 9.77 0.20 -9.64
N HIS A 19 8.59 0.47 -9.09
CA HIS A 19 7.90 -0.46 -8.17
C HIS A 19 7.70 -1.84 -8.80
N LEU A 20 7.14 -1.90 -10.01
CA LEU A 20 6.87 -3.16 -10.69
C LEU A 20 8.17 -3.92 -11.00
N THR A 21 9.20 -3.22 -11.47
CA THR A 21 10.49 -3.85 -11.77
C THR A 21 11.12 -4.46 -10.52
N PHE A 22 11.22 -3.70 -9.42
CA PHE A 22 11.82 -4.22 -8.20
C PHE A 22 10.96 -5.29 -7.52
N LEU A 23 9.63 -5.17 -7.56
CA LEU A 23 8.72 -6.22 -7.07
C LEU A 23 8.88 -7.53 -7.86
N LEU A 24 9.01 -7.46 -9.18
CA LEU A 24 9.23 -8.65 -10.00
C LEU A 24 10.58 -9.31 -9.71
N ILE A 25 11.64 -8.52 -9.57
CA ILE A 25 12.97 -9.03 -9.17
C ILE A 25 12.86 -9.72 -7.81
N PHE A 26 12.21 -9.08 -6.85
CA PHE A 26 12.04 -9.64 -5.51
C PHE A 26 11.27 -10.96 -5.51
N ILE A 27 10.14 -11.03 -6.23
CA ILE A 27 9.38 -12.28 -6.40
C ILE A 27 10.26 -13.38 -7.02
N GLY A 28 11.10 -13.03 -8.00
CA GLY A 28 12.05 -13.95 -8.60
C GLY A 28 13.07 -14.50 -7.60
N VAL A 29 13.68 -13.62 -6.80
CA VAL A 29 14.62 -14.02 -5.72
C VAL A 29 13.92 -14.91 -4.71
N LEU A 30 12.72 -14.52 -4.27
CA LEU A 30 11.93 -15.27 -3.29
C LEU A 30 11.52 -16.66 -3.80
N ALA A 31 11.18 -16.77 -5.09
CA ALA A 31 10.87 -18.05 -5.71
C ALA A 31 12.09 -19.00 -5.72
N VAL A 32 13.29 -18.48 -6.03
CA VAL A 32 14.54 -19.26 -5.95
C VAL A 32 14.79 -19.70 -4.50
N SER A 33 14.63 -18.80 -3.52
CA SER A 33 14.75 -19.13 -2.09
C SER A 33 13.81 -20.26 -1.66
N MET A 34 12.57 -20.28 -2.17
CA MET A 34 11.60 -21.33 -1.85
C MET A 34 11.95 -22.67 -2.49
N MET A 35 12.47 -22.68 -3.73
CA MET A 35 12.91 -23.92 -4.40
C MET A 35 14.07 -24.57 -3.64
N GLU A 36 15.03 -23.75 -3.22
CA GLU A 36 16.18 -24.20 -2.43
C GLU A 36 15.76 -24.73 -1.06
N TYR A 37 14.86 -24.02 -0.37
CA TYR A 37 14.30 -24.49 0.90
C TYR A 37 13.56 -25.83 0.76
N ALA A 38 12.78 -25.98 -0.32
CA ALA A 38 12.03 -27.21 -0.59
C ALA A 38 12.93 -28.41 -0.91
N GLY A 39 14.10 -28.17 -1.53
CA GLY A 39 15.09 -29.21 -1.83
C GLY A 39 15.79 -29.76 -0.58
N ASP A 40 16.10 -28.89 0.40
CA ASP A 40 16.77 -29.30 1.64
C ASP A 40 15.79 -29.86 2.69
N HIS A 41 14.51 -29.47 2.65
CA HIS A 41 13.51 -29.77 3.68
C HIS A 41 12.24 -30.38 3.07
N GLU A 42 12.38 -31.55 2.42
CA GLU A 42 11.25 -32.25 1.81
C GLU A 42 10.07 -32.38 2.79
N GLY A 43 8.95 -31.73 2.47
CA GLY A 43 7.70 -31.79 3.23
C GLY A 43 7.54 -30.76 4.35
N GLN A 44 8.52 -29.90 4.61
CA GLN A 44 8.38 -28.83 5.62
C GLN A 44 7.97 -27.51 4.95
N ASN A 45 6.77 -27.02 5.25
CA ASN A 45 6.29 -25.74 4.72
C ASN A 45 6.90 -24.58 5.52
N ASN A 46 7.67 -23.72 4.85
CA ASN A 46 8.10 -22.44 5.42
C ASN A 46 6.94 -21.44 5.35
N GLY A 47 6.16 -21.38 6.42
CA GLY A 47 5.01 -20.48 6.54
C GLY A 47 5.40 -19.00 6.37
N THR A 48 6.61 -18.62 6.78
CA THR A 48 7.11 -17.24 6.63
C THR A 48 7.30 -16.87 5.16
N LEU A 49 8.06 -17.66 4.40
CA LEU A 49 8.29 -17.42 2.97
C LEU A 49 6.98 -17.44 2.18
N THR A 50 6.07 -18.35 2.52
CA THR A 50 4.75 -18.43 1.88
C THR A 50 3.92 -17.18 2.16
N ALA A 51 3.89 -16.70 3.40
CA ALA A 51 3.23 -15.45 3.75
C ALA A 51 3.82 -14.29 2.94
N PHE A 52 5.16 -14.18 2.88
CA PHE A 52 5.85 -13.14 2.12
C PHE A 52 5.42 -13.17 0.65
N MET A 53 5.42 -14.34 0.02
CA MET A 53 5.01 -14.49 -1.37
C MET A 53 3.60 -13.95 -1.61
N VAL A 54 2.64 -14.30 -0.74
CA VAL A 54 1.24 -13.82 -0.85
C VAL A 54 1.17 -12.29 -0.74
N PHE A 55 1.86 -11.69 0.24
CA PHE A 55 1.82 -10.25 0.44
C PHE A 55 2.46 -9.47 -0.70
N PHE A 56 3.59 -9.94 -1.22
CA PHE A 56 4.24 -9.32 -2.38
C PHE A 56 3.42 -9.49 -3.66
N PHE A 57 2.69 -10.60 -3.81
CA PHE A 57 1.74 -10.78 -4.90
C PHE A 57 0.55 -9.81 -4.80
N ILE A 58 0.03 -9.58 -3.59
CA ILE A 58 -1.00 -8.54 -3.35
C ILE A 58 -0.45 -7.16 -3.69
N ALA A 59 0.78 -6.82 -3.27
CA ALA A 59 1.42 -5.55 -3.60
C ALA A 59 1.65 -5.38 -5.12
N LEU A 60 1.99 -6.47 -5.80
CA LEU A 60 2.11 -6.53 -7.26
C LEU A 60 0.76 -6.21 -7.92
N ILE A 61 -0.35 -6.80 -7.46
CA ILE A 61 -1.70 -6.54 -8.00
C ILE A 61 -2.19 -5.12 -7.68
N MET A 62 -1.89 -4.60 -6.49
CA MET A 62 -2.27 -3.24 -6.11
C MET A 62 -1.65 -2.19 -7.03
N SER A 63 -0.47 -2.44 -7.60
CA SER A 63 0.22 -1.45 -8.44
C SER A 63 -0.48 -1.18 -9.78
N PRO A 64 -0.86 -2.19 -10.59
CA PRO A 64 -1.76 -2.00 -11.74
C PRO A 64 -3.14 -1.50 -11.33
N LEU A 65 -3.68 -1.92 -10.19
CA LEU A 65 -4.98 -1.41 -9.72
C LEU A 65 -4.93 0.11 -9.52
N GLU A 66 -3.86 0.63 -8.93
CA GLU A 66 -3.62 2.08 -8.82
C GLU A 66 -3.54 2.76 -10.18
N MET A 67 -2.81 2.19 -11.14
CA MET A 67 -2.72 2.72 -12.51
C MET A 67 -4.10 2.79 -13.18
N VAL A 68 -4.90 1.73 -13.03
CA VAL A 68 -6.25 1.63 -13.60
C VAL A 68 -7.17 2.66 -12.94
N LEU A 69 -7.17 2.74 -11.60
CA LEU A 69 -7.95 3.74 -10.86
C LEU A 69 -7.55 5.17 -11.23
N GLN A 70 -6.26 5.43 -11.46
CA GLN A 70 -5.79 6.72 -11.94
C GLN A 70 -6.29 7.01 -13.36
N SER A 71 -6.22 6.02 -14.26
CA SER A 71 -6.67 6.15 -15.65
C SER A 71 -8.16 6.48 -15.76
N TYR A 72 -8.99 5.87 -14.90
CA TYR A 72 -10.42 6.18 -14.77
C TYR A 72 -10.71 7.43 -13.92
N ARG A 73 -9.68 8.14 -13.43
CA ARG A 73 -9.81 9.32 -12.56
C ARG A 73 -10.61 9.04 -11.27
N MET A 74 -10.60 7.80 -10.81
CA MET A 74 -11.27 7.35 -9.58
C MET A 74 -10.32 7.27 -8.38
N LEU A 75 -9.01 7.41 -8.60
CA LEU A 75 -8.01 7.35 -7.53
C LEU A 75 -8.05 8.60 -6.65
N GLN A 76 -8.63 8.44 -5.46
CA GLN A 76 -8.61 9.49 -4.45
C GLN A 76 -7.23 9.60 -3.80
N PRO A 77 -6.73 10.83 -3.49
CA PRO A 77 -5.43 11.01 -2.85
C PRO A 77 -5.25 10.26 -1.53
N TRP A 78 -6.32 10.17 -0.74
CA TRP A 78 -6.34 9.39 0.50
C TRP A 78 -6.17 7.89 0.24
N LEU A 79 -6.85 7.36 -0.77
CA LEU A 79 -6.78 5.95 -1.12
C LEU A 79 -5.37 5.58 -1.63
N TYR A 80 -4.79 6.41 -2.51
CA TYR A 80 -3.41 6.24 -2.96
C TYR A 80 -2.42 6.26 -1.81
N LEU A 81 -2.49 7.27 -0.92
CA LEU A 81 -1.60 7.37 0.23
C LEU A 81 -1.74 6.14 1.13
N SER A 82 -2.97 5.67 1.39
CA SER A 82 -3.20 4.46 2.18
C SER A 82 -2.56 3.22 1.57
N PHE A 83 -2.67 3.03 0.24
CA PHE A 83 -2.00 1.91 -0.44
C PHE A 83 -0.48 1.98 -0.36
N GLN A 84 0.10 3.18 -0.55
CA GLN A 84 1.54 3.36 -0.48
C GLN A 84 2.09 3.17 0.95
N VAL A 85 1.38 3.69 1.96
CA VAL A 85 1.72 3.48 3.38
C VAL A 85 1.60 2.00 3.74
N TYR A 86 0.54 1.32 3.31
CA TYR A 86 0.36 -0.11 3.53
C TYR A 86 1.52 -0.93 2.97
N LYS A 87 1.90 -0.69 1.70
CA LYS A 87 3.05 -1.35 1.05
C LYS A 87 4.36 -1.09 1.80
N LEU A 88 4.60 0.16 2.21
CA LEU A 88 5.81 0.54 2.94
C LEU A 88 5.88 -0.11 4.33
N VAL A 89 4.78 -0.11 5.08
CA VAL A 89 4.71 -0.73 6.42
C VAL A 89 4.99 -2.23 6.32
N ILE A 90 4.40 -2.90 5.32
CA ILE A 90 4.65 -4.32 5.08
C ILE A 90 6.12 -4.57 4.74
N ALA A 91 6.72 -3.78 3.85
CA ALA A 91 8.13 -3.92 3.51
C ALA A 91 9.04 -3.75 4.75
N ILE A 92 8.73 -2.81 5.64
CA ILE A 92 9.47 -2.60 6.90
C ILE A 92 9.32 -3.81 7.82
N ILE A 93 8.10 -4.28 8.05
CA ILE A 93 7.84 -5.45 8.91
C ILE A 93 8.63 -6.66 8.41
N PHE A 94 8.62 -6.92 7.09
CA PHE A 94 9.37 -8.03 6.53
C PHE A 94 10.87 -7.86 6.62
N THR A 95 11.38 -6.66 6.36
CA THR A 95 12.82 -6.39 6.56
C THR A 95 13.24 -6.72 7.99
N ILE A 96 12.42 -6.35 8.99
CA ILE A 96 12.71 -6.66 10.40
C ILE A 96 12.70 -8.17 10.65
N VAL A 97 11.70 -8.89 10.13
CA VAL A 97 11.61 -10.36 10.27
C VAL A 97 12.82 -11.05 9.63
N GLU A 98 13.19 -10.66 8.41
CA GLU A 98 14.35 -11.21 7.69
C GLU A 98 15.66 -10.97 8.46
N ILE A 99 15.84 -9.78 9.05
CA ILE A 99 17.01 -9.46 9.89
C ILE A 99 17.04 -10.31 11.16
N ILE A 100 15.89 -10.54 11.79
CA ILE A 100 15.80 -11.39 13.00
C ILE A 100 16.14 -12.84 12.64
N GLU A 101 15.59 -13.37 11.55
CA GLU A 101 15.89 -14.73 11.07
C GLU A 101 17.38 -14.89 10.73
N TYR A 102 17.95 -13.90 10.04
CA TYR A 102 19.38 -13.82 9.73
C TYR A 102 20.24 -13.82 11.02
N THR A 103 19.85 -13.04 12.03
CA THR A 103 20.66 -12.90 13.25
C THR A 103 20.61 -14.14 14.14
N ASN A 104 19.49 -14.89 14.12
CA ASN A 104 19.31 -16.10 14.92
C ASN A 104 19.92 -17.36 14.30
N GLN A 105 20.46 -17.27 13.08
CA GLN A 105 21.06 -18.41 12.40
C GLN A 105 22.48 -18.72 12.87
N ASP A 106 22.78 -20.01 13.03
CA ASP A 106 24.14 -20.47 13.23
C ASP A 106 24.88 -20.54 11.90
N TRP A 107 25.59 -19.44 11.60
CA TRP A 107 26.33 -19.28 10.37
C TRP A 107 27.31 -20.41 10.11
N THR A 108 27.92 -21.00 11.14
CA THR A 108 28.99 -21.99 10.98
C THR A 108 28.56 -23.26 10.24
N SER A 109 27.26 -23.57 10.26
CA SER A 109 26.66 -24.76 9.63
C SER A 109 26.08 -24.51 8.23
N ILE A 110 26.00 -23.25 7.79
CA ILE A 110 25.28 -22.86 6.56
C ILE A 110 26.23 -22.78 5.36
N ALA A 111 25.85 -23.44 4.26
CA ALA A 111 26.55 -23.37 2.99
C ALA A 111 26.66 -21.92 2.48
N GLY A 112 27.83 -21.55 1.94
CA GLY A 112 28.13 -20.17 1.56
C GLY A 112 27.13 -19.54 0.57
N TRP A 113 26.56 -20.34 -0.34
CA TRP A 113 25.58 -19.86 -1.32
C TRP A 113 24.23 -19.48 -0.67
N ILE A 114 23.79 -20.20 0.36
CA ILE A 114 22.58 -19.88 1.14
C ILE A 114 22.76 -18.53 1.84
N ARG A 115 23.95 -18.26 2.38
CA ARG A 115 24.26 -16.98 3.02
C ARG A 115 24.13 -15.82 2.03
N ILE A 116 24.66 -15.98 0.82
CA ILE A 116 24.56 -14.97 -0.24
C ILE A 116 23.08 -14.73 -0.60
N LEU A 117 22.30 -15.80 -0.71
CA LEU A 117 20.87 -15.72 -1.02
C LEU A 117 20.10 -14.98 0.07
N MET A 118 20.36 -15.22 1.36
CA MET A 118 19.71 -14.50 2.46
C MET A 118 20.08 -13.02 2.52
N ILE A 119 21.35 -12.69 2.31
CA ILE A 119 21.80 -11.29 2.21
C ILE A 119 21.14 -10.60 1.00
N SER A 120 21.03 -11.31 -0.11
CA SER A 120 20.37 -10.81 -1.32
C SER A 120 18.89 -10.55 -1.08
N LEU A 121 18.20 -11.43 -0.35
CA LEU A 121 16.79 -11.24 0.01
C LEU A 121 16.62 -9.93 0.81
N ILE A 122 17.38 -9.75 1.88
CA ILE A 122 17.35 -8.53 2.71
C ILE A 122 17.65 -7.29 1.87
N ALA A 123 18.71 -7.34 1.05
CA ALA A 123 19.11 -6.21 0.22
C ALA A 123 18.01 -5.81 -0.77
N VAL A 124 17.36 -6.78 -1.42
CA VAL A 124 16.29 -6.50 -2.37
C VAL A 124 15.03 -6.02 -1.64
N THR A 125 14.66 -6.57 -0.48
CA THR A 125 13.55 -6.07 0.35
C THR A 125 13.74 -4.59 0.71
N VAL A 126 14.95 -4.22 1.14
CA VAL A 126 15.30 -2.83 1.46
C VAL A 126 15.17 -1.92 0.24
N VAL A 127 15.65 -2.36 -0.92
CA VAL A 127 15.53 -1.59 -2.18
C VAL A 127 14.06 -1.41 -2.58
N VAL A 128 13.25 -2.47 -2.47
CA VAL A 128 11.80 -2.39 -2.73
C VAL A 128 11.14 -1.40 -1.77
N GLY A 129 11.42 -1.49 -0.47
CA GLY A 129 10.92 -0.56 0.54
C GLY A 129 11.30 0.89 0.24
N ALA A 130 12.56 1.13 -0.14
CA ALA A 130 13.06 2.45 -0.53
C ALA A 130 12.31 3.03 -1.73
N THR A 131 11.87 2.20 -2.67
CA THR A 131 11.09 2.67 -3.84
C THR A 131 9.70 3.19 -3.46
N PHE A 132 9.11 2.71 -2.35
CA PHE A 132 7.81 3.21 -1.87
C PHE A 132 7.91 4.57 -1.17
N VAL A 133 9.08 4.95 -0.63
CA VAL A 133 9.26 6.21 0.12
C VAL A 133 8.91 7.44 -0.74
N PRO A 134 9.45 7.62 -1.96
CA PRO A 134 9.06 8.74 -2.83
C PRO A 134 7.55 8.79 -3.11
N SER A 135 6.91 7.64 -3.27
CA SER A 135 5.47 7.54 -3.54
C SER A 135 4.61 7.93 -2.33
N VAL A 136 5.02 7.56 -1.12
CA VAL A 136 4.39 8.04 0.13
C VAL A 136 4.56 9.54 0.27
N VAL A 137 5.77 10.07 0.06
CA VAL A 137 6.04 11.51 0.11
C VAL A 137 5.18 12.26 -0.92
N TYR A 138 5.11 11.76 -2.15
CA TYR A 138 4.29 12.35 -3.19
C TYR A 138 2.81 12.32 -2.84
N GLY A 139 2.29 11.18 -2.37
CA GLY A 139 0.91 11.04 -1.91
C GLY A 139 0.57 12.01 -0.78
N ALA A 140 1.46 12.17 0.20
CA ALA A 140 1.30 13.11 1.30
C ALA A 140 1.25 14.57 0.82
N ILE A 141 2.11 14.95 -0.13
CA ILE A 141 2.11 16.28 -0.75
C ILE A 141 0.78 16.54 -1.47
N VAL A 142 0.28 15.58 -2.26
CA VAL A 142 -0.99 15.72 -2.99
C VAL A 142 -2.17 15.86 -2.03
N VAL A 143 -2.21 15.04 -0.98
CA VAL A 143 -3.22 15.12 0.08
C VAL A 143 -3.19 16.47 0.79
N HIS A 144 -2.01 16.97 1.14
CA HIS A 144 -1.85 18.27 1.81
C HIS A 144 -2.27 19.44 0.92
N ARG A 145 -1.88 19.42 -0.36
CA ARG A 145 -2.31 20.44 -1.35
C ARG A 145 -3.83 20.44 -1.50
N ARG A 146 -4.45 19.27 -1.54
CA ARG A 146 -5.92 19.15 -1.63
C ARG A 146 -6.61 19.78 -0.42
N ARG A 147 -6.09 19.58 0.80
CA ARG A 147 -6.63 20.19 2.03
C ARG A 147 -6.52 21.72 2.04
N LYS A 148 -5.51 22.28 1.38
CA LYS A 148 -5.29 23.73 1.32
C LYS A 148 -5.99 24.44 0.15
N SER A 149 -6.68 23.70 -0.72
CA SER A 149 -7.32 24.29 -1.89
C SER A 149 -8.67 24.92 -1.49
N PRO A 150 -8.90 26.23 -1.71
CA PRO A 150 -10.12 26.94 -1.30
C PRO A 150 -11.42 26.32 -1.83
N ASP A 151 -11.31 25.64 -2.97
CA ASP A 151 -12.41 24.94 -3.64
C ASP A 151 -12.96 23.75 -2.83
N TYR A 152 -12.16 23.18 -1.92
CA TYR A 152 -12.62 22.11 -1.03
C TYR A 152 -13.50 22.65 0.10
N ASP A 153 -13.16 23.82 0.65
CA ASP A 153 -13.96 24.47 1.68
C ASP A 153 -15.28 24.97 1.08
N TYR A 154 -15.27 25.54 -0.13
CA TYR A 154 -16.49 25.99 -0.81
C TYR A 154 -17.49 24.86 -1.09
N VAL A 155 -17.03 23.69 -1.57
CA VAL A 155 -17.91 22.53 -1.83
C VAL A 155 -18.45 21.93 -0.53
N LYS A 156 -17.64 21.90 0.54
CA LYS A 156 -18.07 21.41 1.85
C LYS A 156 -19.11 22.33 2.48
N GLU A 157 -18.90 23.64 2.40
CA GLU A 157 -19.79 24.67 2.94
C GLU A 157 -21.13 24.68 2.20
N ARG A 158 -21.11 24.62 0.86
CA ARG A 158 -22.33 24.48 0.04
C ARG A 158 -23.11 23.21 0.37
N ASN A 159 -22.45 22.06 0.50
CA ASN A 159 -23.13 20.81 0.85
C ASN A 159 -23.78 20.88 2.24
N SER A 160 -23.14 21.54 3.20
CA SER A 160 -23.72 21.75 4.52
C SER A 160 -24.94 22.69 4.50
N GLU A 161 -24.94 23.73 3.66
CA GLU A 161 -26.12 24.57 3.44
C GLU A 161 -27.30 23.79 2.85
N TYR A 162 -27.04 22.93 1.86
CA TYR A 162 -28.09 22.08 1.29
C TYR A 162 -28.65 21.09 2.32
N GLU A 163 -27.82 20.45 3.13
CA GLU A 163 -28.28 19.53 4.18
C GLU A 163 -29.13 20.27 5.23
N MET A 164 -28.74 21.47 5.66
CA MET A 164 -29.55 22.30 6.56
C MET A 164 -30.87 22.75 5.92
N ALA A 165 -30.86 23.09 4.62
CA ALA A 165 -32.07 23.45 3.88
C ALA A 165 -33.03 22.26 3.70
N VAL A 166 -32.51 21.05 3.52
CA VAL A 166 -33.31 19.82 3.45
C VAL A 166 -33.87 19.43 4.81
N GLU A 167 -33.07 19.53 5.89
CA GLU A 167 -33.49 19.23 7.25
C GLU A 167 -34.56 20.21 7.74
N SER A 168 -34.45 21.50 7.40
CA SER A 168 -35.49 22.50 7.75
C SER A 168 -36.82 22.30 7.01
N ARG A 169 -36.82 21.62 5.86
CA ARG A 169 -38.04 21.25 5.13
C ARG A 169 -38.62 19.91 5.54
N ARG A 170 -37.94 19.13 6.39
CA ARG A 170 -38.56 17.92 6.95
C ARG A 170 -39.69 18.33 7.87
N PRO A 171 -40.94 17.93 7.60
CA PRO A 171 -42.04 18.20 8.50
C PRO A 171 -41.69 17.57 9.85
N ARG A 172 -41.70 18.37 10.93
CA ARG A 172 -41.64 17.85 12.29
C ARG A 172 -42.84 16.94 12.47
N THR A 173 -42.64 15.64 12.28
CA THR A 173 -43.50 14.63 12.82
C THR A 173 -43.33 14.68 14.34
N THR A 174 -44.00 15.65 14.96
CA THR A 174 -44.37 15.55 16.37
C THR A 174 -45.20 14.29 16.49
N LEU A 175 -44.53 13.18 16.78
CA LEU A 175 -45.12 12.01 17.39
C LEU A 175 -45.67 12.51 18.73
N ALA A 176 -46.90 13.01 18.68
CA ALA A 176 -47.75 13.10 19.83
C ALA A 176 -47.89 11.67 20.33
N SER A 177 -47.05 11.30 21.30
CA SER A 177 -47.25 10.14 22.14
C SER A 177 -48.55 10.38 22.88
N GLY A 178 -49.65 9.96 22.25
CA GLY A 178 -50.96 9.92 22.85
C GLY A 178 -50.92 8.97 24.03
N GLY A 179 -50.80 9.56 25.23
CA GLY A 179 -51.17 8.89 26.47
C GLY A 179 -52.69 8.72 26.48
N LEU A 180 -53.14 7.48 26.32
CA LEU A 180 -54.43 6.98 26.75
C LEU A 180 -54.08 5.66 27.46
N ARG A 181 -53.94 5.71 28.78
CA ARG A 181 -54.94 5.27 29.78
C ARG A 181 -55.26 3.78 29.66
#